data_AF-A0A1S7LJ50-F1
#
_entry.id   AF-A0A1S7LJ50-F1
#
_cell.length_a   1.000
_cell.length_b   1.000
_cell.length_c   1.000
_cell.angle_alpha   90.00
_cell.angle_beta   90.00
_cell.angle_gamma   90.00
#
_symmetry.space_group_name_H-M   'P 1'
#
loop_
_entity.id
_entity.type
_entity.pdbx_description
1 polymer ?
#
loop_
_entity_poly.entity_id
_entity_poly.type
_entity_poly.pdbx_seq_one_letter_code
_entity_poly.pdbx_strand_id
1 'polypeptide(L)'
;MSEPTFPTSTEDEIPQNSRLAFWLHRCEGMPPEQVAAWQEPPPARWQVVIEDGPQLKRQRYIAQLAQQEDLPFWAYALAKAYLDDVGEWPLFGFQADHALTLFEDHGDTERAVRDVMAAIKGVWPDVEVIFIGQDHPEGH
;
A
#
# COMPACT_ATOMS: atom_id res chain seq x y z
N MET A 1 12.27 -39.36 -33.41
CA MET A 1 11.62 -38.04 -33.36
C MET A 1 11.45 -37.75 -31.88
N SER A 2 12.22 -36.82 -31.33
CA SER A 2 12.23 -36.51 -29.90
C SER A 2 11.21 -35.41 -29.62
N GLU A 3 10.34 -35.62 -28.62
CA GLU A 3 9.35 -34.66 -28.17
C GLU A 3 10.00 -33.41 -27.55
N PRO A 4 9.44 -32.21 -27.72
CA PRO A 4 9.95 -31.01 -27.08
C PRO A 4 9.55 -30.99 -25.60
N THR A 5 10.55 -30.84 -24.74
CA THR A 5 10.39 -30.55 -23.31
C THR A 5 9.88 -29.11 -23.14
N PHE A 6 8.73 -28.93 -22.51
CA PHE A 6 8.25 -27.60 -22.10
C PHE A 6 9.06 -27.12 -20.88
N PRO A 7 9.55 -25.87 -20.85
CA PRO A 7 10.18 -25.33 -19.66
C PRO A 7 9.12 -25.09 -18.58
N THR A 8 9.51 -25.46 -17.36
CA THR A 8 8.81 -25.29 -16.08
C THR A 8 8.44 -23.83 -15.85
N SER A 9 7.22 -23.61 -15.34
CA SER A 9 6.68 -22.33 -14.88
C SER A 9 7.70 -21.54 -14.06
N THR A 10 8.15 -20.42 -14.63
CA THR A 10 8.77 -19.33 -13.87
C THR A 10 7.68 -18.74 -12.98
N GLU A 11 8.00 -18.53 -11.72
CA GLU A 11 7.17 -17.82 -10.74
C GLU A 11 6.52 -16.59 -11.38
N ASP A 12 5.21 -16.44 -11.19
CA ASP A 12 4.39 -15.36 -11.71
C ASP A 12 4.94 -13.99 -11.26
N GLU A 13 5.85 -13.40 -12.03
CA GLU A 13 6.18 -11.99 -11.94
C GLU A 13 4.95 -11.19 -12.37
N ILE A 14 4.08 -10.90 -11.41
CA ILE A 14 2.96 -9.97 -11.60
C ILE A 14 3.56 -8.58 -11.87
N PRO A 15 3.39 -8.00 -13.08
CA PRO A 15 3.95 -6.68 -13.38
C PRO A 15 3.45 -5.65 -12.36
N GLN A 16 4.30 -4.71 -11.91
CA GLN A 16 3.91 -3.68 -10.93
C GLN A 16 2.70 -2.83 -11.39
N ASN A 17 2.60 -2.53 -12.69
CA ASN A 17 1.40 -1.90 -13.27
C ASN A 17 0.12 -2.72 -13.06
N SER A 18 0.23 -4.06 -12.99
CA SER A 18 -0.89 -4.92 -12.65
C SER A 18 -1.15 -5.00 -11.14
N ARG A 19 -0.14 -4.81 -10.29
CA ARG A 19 -0.33 -4.64 -8.83
C ARG A 19 -1.05 -3.34 -8.50
N LEU A 20 -0.67 -2.23 -9.12
CA LEU A 20 -1.35 -0.94 -8.95
C LEU A 20 -2.82 -1.05 -9.38
N ALA A 21 -3.09 -1.59 -10.57
CA ALA A 21 -4.45 -1.79 -11.06
C ALA A 21 -5.27 -2.71 -10.12
N PHE A 22 -4.65 -3.76 -9.59
CA PHE A 22 -5.27 -4.65 -8.61
C PHE A 22 -5.70 -3.90 -7.34
N TRP A 23 -4.80 -3.15 -6.71
CA TRP A 23 -5.12 -2.41 -5.48
C TRP A 23 -6.14 -1.31 -5.69
N LEU A 24 -6.04 -0.56 -6.81
CA LEU A 24 -7.01 0.46 -7.15
C LEU A 24 -8.41 -0.12 -7.35
N HIS A 25 -8.53 -1.24 -8.07
CA HIS A 25 -9.82 -1.90 -8.26
C HIS A 25 -10.36 -2.48 -6.95
N ARG A 26 -9.49 -3.08 -6.13
CA ARG A 26 -9.88 -3.74 -4.88
C ARG A 26 -10.34 -2.75 -3.82
N CYS A 27 -9.83 -1.52 -3.83
CA CYS A 27 -10.19 -0.47 -2.88
C CYS A 27 -11.15 0.59 -3.45
N GLU A 28 -11.63 0.41 -4.69
CA GLU A 28 -12.49 1.39 -5.36
C GLU A 28 -13.78 1.64 -4.57
N GLY A 29 -14.02 2.91 -4.22
CA GLY A 29 -15.22 3.33 -3.47
C GLY A 29 -15.23 2.92 -1.99
N MET A 30 -14.15 2.34 -1.48
CA MET A 30 -14.02 2.05 -0.05
C MET A 30 -13.64 3.32 0.74
N PRO A 31 -14.18 3.50 1.96
CA PRO A 31 -13.76 4.59 2.83
C PRO A 31 -12.31 4.36 3.31
N PRO A 32 -11.55 5.43 3.57
CA PRO A 32 -10.12 5.34 3.89
C PRO A 32 -9.85 4.49 5.13
N GLU A 33 -10.73 4.49 6.13
CA GLU A 33 -10.57 3.68 7.35
C GLU A 33 -10.63 2.18 7.05
N GLN A 34 -11.45 1.75 6.07
CA GLN A 34 -11.51 0.35 5.66
C GLN A 34 -10.24 -0.06 4.90
N VAL A 35 -9.69 0.82 4.08
CA VAL A 35 -8.42 0.57 3.38
C VAL A 35 -7.24 0.60 4.36
N ALA A 36 -7.26 1.49 5.35
CA ALA A 36 -6.26 1.60 6.40
C ALA A 36 -6.26 0.40 7.37
N ALA A 37 -7.42 -0.22 7.57
CA ALA A 37 -7.59 -1.41 8.40
C ALA A 37 -7.56 -2.72 7.59
N TRP A 38 -6.95 -2.72 6.40
CA TRP A 38 -6.96 -3.87 5.48
C TRP A 38 -6.45 -5.15 6.15
N GLN A 39 -7.14 -6.28 5.98
CA GLN A 39 -6.73 -7.57 6.53
C GLN A 39 -6.71 -8.63 5.43
N GLU A 40 -5.53 -9.14 5.09
CA GLU A 40 -5.42 -10.34 4.26
C GLU A 40 -5.53 -11.62 5.11
N PRO A 41 -6.12 -12.70 4.58
CA PRO A 41 -6.25 -13.95 5.31
C PRO A 41 -4.87 -14.52 5.69
N PRO A 42 -4.78 -15.28 6.80
CA PRO A 42 -3.52 -15.83 7.28
C PRO A 42 -2.78 -16.67 6.22
N PRO A 43 -1.43 -16.65 6.20
CA PRO A 43 -0.55 -15.94 7.11
C PRO A 43 -0.09 -14.61 6.52
N ALA A 44 -0.91 -13.55 6.61
CA ALA A 44 -0.43 -12.19 6.35
C ALA A 44 0.75 -11.86 7.26
N ARG A 45 1.77 -11.17 6.74
CA ARG A 45 3.07 -11.04 7.41
C ARG A 45 3.50 -9.62 7.63
N TRP A 46 3.07 -8.69 6.79
CA TRP A 46 3.54 -7.30 6.84
C TRP A 46 2.49 -6.42 7.51
N GLN A 47 2.89 -5.74 8.58
CA GLN A 47 2.02 -4.86 9.33
C GLN A 47 2.39 -3.39 9.11
N VAL A 48 1.38 -2.58 8.80
CA VAL A 48 1.49 -1.12 8.76
C VAL A 48 0.43 -0.53 9.68
N VAL A 49 0.83 0.44 10.48
CA VAL A 49 -0.08 1.18 11.35
C VAL A 49 -0.35 2.54 10.74
N ILE A 50 -1.63 2.86 10.61
CA ILE A 50 -2.11 4.19 10.23
C ILE A 50 -2.71 4.83 11.47
N GLU A 51 -2.23 6.01 11.80
CA GLU A 51 -2.82 6.85 12.82
C GLU A 51 -3.51 8.03 12.16
N ASP A 52 -4.78 8.25 12.49
CA ASP A 52 -5.63 9.28 11.88
C ASP A 52 -6.26 10.17 12.96
N GLY A 53 -6.25 11.47 12.73
CA GLY A 53 -6.87 12.48 13.57
C GLY A 53 -5.95 13.07 14.65
N PRO A 54 -6.43 14.13 15.33
CA PRO A 54 -5.64 14.88 16.29
C PRO A 54 -5.26 14.01 17.49
N GLN A 55 -4.10 14.26 18.10
CA GLN A 55 -3.54 13.43 19.19
C GLN A 55 -4.54 13.06 20.31
N LEU A 56 -5.47 13.97 20.64
CA LEU A 56 -6.47 13.75 21.70
C LEU A 56 -7.59 12.75 21.32
N LYS A 57 -7.78 12.45 20.03
CA LYS A 57 -8.80 11.54 19.49
C LYS A 57 -8.25 10.66 18.37
N ARG A 58 -6.94 10.42 18.40
CA ARG A 58 -6.23 9.68 17.35
C ARG A 58 -6.76 8.25 17.25
N GLN A 59 -7.27 7.91 16.07
CA GLN A 59 -7.68 6.56 15.73
C GLN A 59 -6.49 5.81 15.16
N ARG A 60 -6.43 4.50 15.44
CA ARG A 60 -5.33 3.64 15.01
C ARG A 60 -5.89 2.48 14.22
N TYR A 61 -5.46 2.36 12.98
CA TYR A 61 -5.78 1.26 12.09
C TYR A 61 -4.51 0.43 11.85
N ILE A 62 -4.69 -0.87 11.67
CA ILE A 62 -3.60 -1.80 11.38
C ILE A 62 -3.95 -2.47 10.07
N ALA A 63 -3.10 -2.32 9.07
CA ALA A 63 -3.16 -3.06 7.82
C ALA A 63 -2.23 -4.27 7.87
N GLN A 64 -2.72 -5.41 7.38
CA GLN A 64 -1.96 -6.66 7.24
C GLN A 64 -1.95 -7.10 5.78
N LEU A 65 -0.75 -7.20 5.21
CA LEU A 65 -0.52 -7.60 3.81
C LEU A 65 0.34 -8.87 3.75
N ALA A 66 0.10 -9.71 2.75
CA ALA A 66 0.88 -10.92 2.52
C ALA A 66 2.28 -10.62 1.98
N GLN A 67 2.41 -9.63 1.09
CA GLN A 67 3.67 -9.30 0.41
C GLN A 67 4.15 -7.89 0.76
N GLN A 68 5.45 -7.74 0.98
CA GLN A 68 6.08 -6.44 1.23
C GLN A 68 5.94 -5.53 0.00
N GLU A 69 6.11 -6.10 -1.19
CA GLU A 69 6.07 -5.39 -2.46
C GLU A 69 4.70 -4.75 -2.75
N ASP A 70 3.63 -5.22 -2.09
CA ASP A 70 2.30 -4.63 -2.22
C ASP A 70 2.12 -3.33 -1.44
N LEU A 71 2.98 -3.06 -0.46
CA LEU A 71 2.84 -1.92 0.44
C LEU A 71 2.77 -0.57 -0.28
N PRO A 72 3.61 -0.24 -1.29
CA PRO A 72 3.53 1.05 -1.96
C PRO A 72 2.23 1.20 -2.76
N PHE A 73 1.74 0.12 -3.37
CA PHE A 73 0.51 0.11 -4.17
C PHE A 73 -0.74 0.19 -3.29
N TRP A 74 -0.74 -0.49 -2.15
CA TRP A 74 -1.76 -0.33 -1.12
C TRP A 74 -1.77 1.08 -0.53
N ALA A 75 -0.59 1.64 -0.21
CA ALA A 75 -0.47 3.00 0.30
C ALA A 75 -1.00 4.02 -0.73
N TYR A 76 -0.78 3.76 -2.03
CA TYR A 76 -1.34 4.59 -3.11
C TYR A 76 -2.86 4.53 -3.13
N ALA A 77 -3.44 3.32 -3.05
CA ALA A 77 -4.89 3.16 -2.98
C ALA A 77 -5.48 3.84 -1.72
N LEU A 78 -4.78 3.78 -0.58
CA LEU A 78 -5.17 4.47 0.65
C LEU A 78 -5.12 6.00 0.49
N ALA A 79 -4.02 6.52 -0.06
CA ALA A 79 -3.87 7.95 -0.32
C ALA A 79 -4.97 8.46 -1.27
N LYS A 80 -5.31 7.67 -2.29
CA LYS A 80 -6.43 7.94 -3.18
C LYS A 80 -7.76 7.99 -2.44
N ALA A 81 -8.05 7.02 -1.57
CA ALA A 81 -9.28 7.01 -0.79
C ALA A 81 -9.42 8.26 0.10
N TYR A 82 -8.35 8.66 0.80
CA TYR A 82 -8.35 9.88 1.62
C TYR A 82 -8.58 11.16 0.81
N LEU A 83 -7.95 11.27 -0.36
CA LEU A 83 -8.04 12.46 -1.19
C LEU A 83 -9.34 12.52 -2.00
N ASP A 84 -9.88 11.38 -2.44
CA ASP A 84 -11.18 11.30 -3.10
C ASP A 84 -12.32 11.70 -2.16
N ASP A 85 -12.25 11.31 -0.87
CA ASP A 85 -13.28 11.63 0.13
C ASP A 85 -13.53 13.15 0.28
N VAL A 86 -12.48 13.94 0.06
CA VAL A 86 -12.53 15.42 0.08
C VAL A 86 -12.44 16.05 -1.31
N GLY A 87 -12.38 15.26 -2.39
CA GLY A 87 -12.32 15.73 -3.77
C GLY A 87 -10.97 16.34 -4.21
N GLU A 88 -9.90 16.08 -3.46
CA GLU A 88 -8.57 16.67 -3.63
C GLU A 88 -7.62 15.79 -4.47
N TRP A 89 -8.03 14.56 -4.83
CA TRP A 89 -7.20 13.66 -5.64
C TRP A 89 -6.66 14.28 -6.94
N PRO A 90 -7.45 15.04 -7.74
CA PRO A 90 -6.94 15.66 -8.97
C PRO A 90 -5.81 16.67 -8.74
N LEU A 91 -5.71 17.25 -7.53
CA LEU A 91 -4.70 18.26 -7.21
C LEU A 91 -3.45 17.66 -6.57
N PHE A 92 -3.58 16.55 -5.82
CA PHE A 92 -2.46 15.99 -5.05
C PHE A 92 -2.00 14.61 -5.52
N GLY A 93 -2.79 13.91 -6.36
CA GLY A 93 -2.47 12.55 -6.85
C GLY A 93 -1.12 12.46 -7.57
N PHE A 94 -0.68 13.52 -8.23
CA PHE A 94 0.62 13.56 -8.92
C PHE A 94 1.82 13.30 -7.99
N GLN A 95 1.70 13.61 -6.69
CA GLN A 95 2.76 13.34 -5.71
C GLN A 95 2.87 11.84 -5.42
N ALA A 96 1.73 11.15 -5.32
CA ALA A 96 1.67 9.71 -5.17
C ALA A 96 2.18 9.01 -6.43
N ASP A 97 1.85 9.52 -7.62
CA ASP A 97 2.37 9.01 -8.90
C ASP A 97 3.90 9.10 -8.96
N HIS A 98 4.45 10.27 -8.64
CA HIS A 98 5.90 10.49 -8.64
C HIS A 98 6.63 9.60 -7.63
N ALA A 99 6.04 9.38 -6.44
CA ALA A 99 6.60 8.48 -5.44
C ALA A 99 6.65 7.03 -5.94
N LEU A 100 5.63 6.57 -6.66
CA LEU A 100 5.66 5.25 -7.30
C LEU A 100 6.69 5.17 -8.43
N THR A 101 6.82 6.19 -9.30
CA THR A 101 7.89 6.21 -10.32
C THR A 101 9.28 6.11 -9.70
N LEU A 102 9.55 6.83 -8.60
CA LEU A 102 10.84 6.73 -7.92
C LEU A 102 11.08 5.36 -7.28
N PHE A 103 10.01 4.69 -6.83
CA PHE A 103 10.10 3.32 -6.34
C PHE A 103 10.50 2.35 -7.46
N GLU A 104 9.98 2.53 -8.68
CA GLU A 104 10.37 1.72 -9.85
C GLU A 104 11.88 1.79 -10.11
N ASP A 105 12.51 2.94 -9.85
CA ASP A 105 13.94 3.15 -10.10
C ASP A 105 14.86 2.58 -9.00
N HIS A 106 14.37 2.44 -7.77
CA HIS A 106 15.23 2.23 -6.59
C HIS A 106 14.81 1.06 -5.67
N GLY A 107 13.58 0.57 -5.77
CA GLY A 107 13.07 -0.59 -5.02
C GLY A 107 12.93 -0.40 -3.50
N ASP A 108 13.02 0.83 -2.98
CA ASP A 108 12.88 1.10 -1.55
C ASP A 108 11.40 1.21 -1.14
N THR A 109 10.84 0.09 -0.66
CA THR A 109 9.43 -0.01 -0.27
C THR A 109 9.03 0.93 0.85
N GLU A 110 9.83 1.03 1.91
CA GLU A 110 9.45 1.82 3.08
C GLU A 110 9.45 3.31 2.75
N ARG A 111 10.46 3.75 1.99
CA ARG A 111 10.50 5.12 1.47
C ARG A 111 9.32 5.40 0.54
N ALA A 112 9.00 4.48 -0.37
CA ALA A 112 7.87 4.64 -1.28
C ALA A 112 6.54 4.83 -0.53
N VAL A 113 6.28 4.02 0.50
CA VAL A 113 5.10 4.18 1.36
C VAL A 113 5.08 5.55 2.03
N ARG A 114 6.19 5.99 2.62
CA ARG A 114 6.26 7.31 3.28
C ARG A 114 6.03 8.46 2.29
N ASP A 115 6.62 8.37 1.10
CA ASP A 115 6.54 9.42 0.07
C ASP A 115 5.12 9.48 -0.54
N VAL A 116 4.48 8.32 -0.79
CA VAL A 116 3.08 8.25 -1.20
C VAL A 116 2.17 8.84 -0.12
N MET A 117 2.36 8.46 1.15
CA MET A 117 1.60 9.00 2.27
C MET A 117 1.95 10.46 2.61
N ALA A 118 3.00 11.04 2.01
CA ALA A 118 3.23 12.48 2.12
C ALA A 118 2.22 13.28 1.27
N ALA A 119 1.68 12.68 0.20
CA ALA A 119 0.68 13.32 -0.67
C ALA A 119 -0.58 13.74 0.10
N ILE A 120 -0.97 12.96 1.11
CA ILE A 120 -2.15 13.27 1.93
C ILE A 120 -1.87 14.35 3.00
N LYS A 121 -0.62 14.58 3.41
CA LYS A 121 -0.29 15.49 4.52
C LYS A 121 -0.61 16.96 4.23
N GLY A 122 -0.68 17.34 2.95
CA GLY A 122 -1.11 18.68 2.55
C GLY A 122 -2.58 18.98 2.89
N VAL A 123 -3.39 17.94 3.04
CA VAL A 123 -4.84 18.01 3.25
C VAL A 123 -5.22 17.48 4.64
N TRP A 124 -4.58 16.39 5.06
CA TRP A 124 -4.76 15.70 6.33
C TRP A 124 -3.41 15.61 7.07
N PRO A 125 -2.95 16.71 7.70
CA PRO A 125 -1.62 16.75 8.31
C PRO A 125 -1.47 15.83 9.52
N ASP A 126 -2.58 15.43 10.13
CA ASP A 126 -2.61 14.57 11.31
C ASP A 126 -2.49 13.07 10.98
N VAL A 127 -2.54 12.69 9.70
CA VAL A 127 -2.39 11.29 9.28
C VAL A 127 -0.91 10.91 9.28
N GLU A 128 -0.59 9.87 10.06
CA GLU A 128 0.77 9.34 10.23
C GLU A 128 0.81 7.85 9.85
N VAL A 129 1.90 7.47 9.19
CA VAL A 129 2.20 6.06 8.87
C VAL A 129 3.35 5.58 9.74
N ILE A 130 3.15 4.45 10.42
CA ILE A 130 4.17 3.79 11.23
C ILE A 130 4.38 2.39 10.66
N PHE A 131 5.58 2.14 10.15
CA PHE A 131 5.96 0.85 9.62
C PHE A 131 6.38 -0.08 10.76
N ILE A 132 5.73 -1.25 10.88
CA ILE A 132 6.03 -2.23 11.94
C ILE A 132 6.89 -3.40 11.43
N GLY A 133 7.02 -3.57 10.11
CA GLY A 133 7.82 -4.62 9.51
C GLY A 133 7.09 -5.96 9.44
N GLN A 134 7.85 -7.04 9.25
CA GLN A 134 7.29 -8.38 9.22
C GLN A 134 6.97 -8.82 10.66
N ASP A 135 5.75 -9.31 10.90
CA ASP A 135 5.39 -10.04 12.11
C ASP A 135 6.44 -11.14 12.31
N HIS A 136 7.26 -10.97 13.35
CA HIS A 136 8.06 -12.08 13.83
C HIS A 136 7.06 -13.08 14.42
N PRO A 137 7.05 -14.34 13.96
CA PRO A 137 6.38 -15.36 14.74
C PRO A 137 7.12 -15.41 16.07
N GLU A 138 6.52 -14.85 17.13
CA GLU A 138 6.96 -15.11 18.49
C GLU A 138 6.92 -16.64 18.63
N GLY A 139 8.11 -17.24 18.64
CA GLY A 139 8.30 -18.63 18.97
C GLY A 139 7.81 -18.84 20.38
N HIS A 140 6.70 -19.57 20.50
CA HIS A 140 6.24 -20.19 21.72
C HIS A 140 6.24 -21.70 21.56
#